data_AF-T0ZNP6-F1
#
_entry.id   AF-T0ZNP6-F1
#
_cell.length_a   1.000
_cell.length_b   1.000
_cell.length_c   1.000
_cell.angle_alpha   90.00
_cell.angle_beta   90.00
_cell.angle_gamma   90.00
#
_symmetry.space_group_name_H-M   'P 1'
#
loop_
_entity.id
_entity.type
_entity.pdbx_description
1 polymer ?
#
loop_
_entity_poly.entity_id
_entity_poly.type
_entity_poly.pdbx_seq_one_letter_code
_entity_poly.pdbx_strand_id
1 'polypeptide(L)'
;MSEFCGNSNSAPEIAAVSALLLQAGLTPAEIENAIQTDSTNPASPGQWTGAWGYGIMNPVAALEQYATLPQPAIEEGASESTSVGTPLSLTGLCNQPRNLTVTGYAWNFGNGSTAATADVNPSWNQPGIYTVTFNCTDSQNLSGVTPATMRVTVTQPGGSSSGSGGFGLPDLLVLMLAAGCARRRRKRGALA
;
A
#
# COMPACT_ATOMS: atom_id res chain seq x y z
N MET A 1 -11.45 42.67 -9.99
CA MET A 1 -11.55 41.40 -9.25
C MET A 1 -12.56 41.65 -8.16
N SER A 2 -13.70 40.94 -8.15
CA SER A 2 -14.67 41.07 -7.07
C SER A 2 -14.14 40.33 -5.85
N GLU A 3 -13.76 41.07 -4.82
CA GLU A 3 -13.39 40.49 -3.52
C GLU A 3 -14.66 40.04 -2.80
N PHE A 4 -14.71 38.78 -2.40
CA PHE A 4 -15.80 38.22 -1.60
C PHE A 4 -15.41 38.29 -0.12
N CYS A 5 -16.31 38.79 0.74
CA CYS A 5 -16.11 38.86 2.19
C CYS A 5 -17.24 38.13 2.93
N GLY A 6 -16.96 37.67 4.14
CA GLY A 6 -17.91 36.96 5.00
C GLY A 6 -17.51 35.51 5.29
N ASN A 7 -18.17 34.91 6.27
CA ASN A 7 -17.82 33.58 6.80
C ASN A 7 -17.91 32.48 5.73
N SER A 8 -18.71 32.69 4.68
CA SER A 8 -18.80 31.81 3.51
C SER A 8 -17.52 31.75 2.67
N ASN A 9 -16.62 32.74 2.77
CA ASN A 9 -15.32 32.72 2.10
C ASN A 9 -14.24 32.03 2.96
N SER A 10 -14.36 32.09 4.29
CA SER A 10 -13.42 31.43 5.22
C SER A 10 -13.70 29.94 5.42
N ALA A 11 -14.98 29.53 5.40
CA ALA A 11 -15.36 28.11 5.53
C ALA A 11 -14.66 27.15 4.54
N PRO A 12 -14.57 27.43 3.22
CA PRO A 12 -13.88 26.54 2.29
C PRO A 12 -12.37 26.43 2.55
N GLU A 13 -11.75 27.45 3.11
CA GLU A 13 -10.32 27.43 3.47
C GLU A 13 -10.05 26.46 4.63
N ILE A 14 -10.83 26.56 5.71
CA ILE A 14 -10.75 25.61 6.83
C ILE A 14 -11.02 24.18 6.33
N ALA A 15 -12.04 24.01 5.48
CA ALA A 15 -12.40 22.70 4.94
C ALA A 15 -11.27 22.08 4.09
N ALA A 16 -10.55 22.89 3.30
CA ALA A 16 -9.42 22.42 2.50
C ALA A 16 -8.26 21.94 3.38
N VAL A 17 -7.94 22.65 4.46
CA VAL A 17 -6.89 22.24 5.39
C VAL A 17 -7.31 20.99 6.17
N SER A 18 -8.54 20.95 6.68
CA SER A 18 -9.07 19.75 7.33
C SER A 18 -9.06 18.54 6.39
N ALA A 19 -9.39 18.74 5.11
CA ALA A 19 -9.31 17.68 4.10
C ALA A 19 -7.87 17.21 3.87
N LEU A 20 -6.90 18.13 3.87
CA LEU A 20 -5.48 17.78 3.78
C LEU A 20 -5.04 16.96 5.01
N LEU A 21 -5.46 17.35 6.22
CA LEU A 21 -5.16 16.63 7.45
C LEU A 21 -5.88 15.27 7.53
N LEU A 22 -7.11 15.18 7.02
CA LEU A 22 -7.84 13.91 6.87
C LEU A 22 -7.16 12.99 5.85
N GLN A 23 -6.64 13.54 4.75
CA GLN A 23 -5.88 12.76 3.76
C GLN A 23 -4.52 12.33 4.33
N ALA A 24 -3.92 13.15 5.18
CA ALA A 24 -2.75 12.78 5.96
C ALA A 24 -3.09 11.66 6.97
N GLY A 25 -4.38 11.53 7.34
CA GLY A 25 -5.01 10.43 8.07
C GLY A 25 -5.27 10.69 9.55
N LEU A 26 -5.23 11.97 9.98
CA LEU A 26 -5.70 12.36 11.30
C LEU A 26 -7.19 12.07 11.45
N THR A 27 -7.62 11.73 12.66
CA THR A 27 -9.04 11.61 12.98
C THR A 27 -9.69 13.00 13.09
N PRO A 28 -11.02 13.13 12.88
CA PRO A 28 -11.72 14.41 13.01
C PRO A 28 -11.49 15.11 14.36
N ALA A 29 -11.37 14.34 15.44
CA ALA A 29 -11.12 14.88 16.79
C ALA A 29 -9.70 15.45 16.93
N GLU A 30 -8.70 14.80 16.34
CA GLU A 30 -7.31 15.30 16.35
C GLU A 30 -7.17 16.55 15.50
N ILE A 31 -7.87 16.61 14.36
CA ILE A 31 -7.93 17.80 13.50
C ILE A 31 -8.56 18.96 14.24
N GLU A 32 -9.70 18.71 14.92
CA GLU A 32 -10.37 19.74 15.70
C GLU A 32 -9.47 20.24 16.84
N ASN A 33 -8.77 19.34 17.55
CA ASN A 33 -7.82 19.73 18.59
C ASN A 33 -6.63 20.53 18.02
N ALA A 34 -6.02 20.07 16.92
CA ALA A 34 -4.90 20.74 16.26
C ALA A 34 -5.30 22.16 15.81
N ILE A 35 -6.44 22.28 15.12
CA ILE A 35 -6.96 23.58 14.67
C ILE A 35 -7.25 24.48 15.86
N GLN A 36 -7.82 23.98 16.95
CA GLN A 36 -8.09 24.80 18.14
C GLN A 36 -6.82 25.26 18.86
N THR A 37 -5.80 24.40 18.94
CA THR A 37 -4.56 24.69 19.68
C THR A 37 -3.62 25.61 18.91
N ASP A 38 -3.57 25.45 17.58
CA ASP A 38 -2.66 26.19 16.71
C ASP A 38 -3.27 27.51 16.17
N SER A 39 -4.56 27.73 16.42
CA SER A 39 -5.22 28.98 16.06
C SER A 39 -4.76 30.13 16.95
N THR A 40 -4.44 31.25 16.32
CA THR A 40 -4.05 32.48 17.02
C THR A 40 -5.20 33.46 17.04
N ASN A 41 -5.78 33.69 18.21
CA ASN A 41 -6.79 34.70 18.39
C ASN A 41 -6.14 36.11 18.49
N PRO A 42 -6.44 37.03 17.55
CA PRO A 42 -5.84 38.36 17.54
C PRO A 42 -6.30 39.25 18.71
N ALA A 43 -7.45 38.95 19.34
CA ALA A 43 -7.94 39.66 20.51
C ALA A 43 -7.38 39.10 21.83
N SER A 44 -6.98 37.83 21.87
CA SER A 44 -6.40 37.16 23.04
C SER A 44 -5.73 35.83 22.63
N PRO A 45 -4.40 35.81 22.37
CA PRO A 45 -3.71 34.62 21.85
C PRO A 45 -3.93 33.37 22.72
N GLY A 46 -4.32 32.25 22.11
CA GLY A 46 -4.54 30.97 22.80
C GLY A 46 -5.80 30.91 23.68
N GLN A 47 -6.71 31.89 23.62
CA GLN A 47 -7.97 31.90 24.35
C GLN A 47 -9.16 32.02 23.40
N TRP A 48 -10.25 31.32 23.74
CA TRP A 48 -11.50 31.42 22.98
C TRP A 48 -12.18 32.78 23.23
N THR A 49 -12.74 33.38 22.18
CA THR A 49 -13.60 34.57 22.29
C THR A 49 -14.87 34.44 21.44
N GLY A 50 -15.95 35.11 21.84
CA GLY A 50 -17.22 35.04 21.12
C GLY A 50 -17.22 35.67 19.71
N ALA A 51 -16.21 36.48 19.38
CA ALA A 51 -16.10 37.14 18.07
C ALA A 51 -15.17 36.41 17.09
N TRP A 52 -14.13 35.72 17.59
CA TRP A 52 -13.08 35.10 16.77
C TRP A 52 -12.91 33.60 17.02
N GLY A 53 -13.65 33.02 17.97
CA GLY A 53 -13.40 31.66 18.43
C GLY A 53 -11.97 31.52 18.95
N TYR A 54 -11.27 30.46 18.54
CA TYR A 54 -9.84 30.26 18.79
C TYR A 54 -8.93 31.10 17.89
N GLY A 55 -9.49 31.83 16.92
CA GLY A 55 -8.76 32.78 16.08
C GLY A 55 -8.46 32.30 14.68
N ILE A 56 -7.39 32.86 14.11
CA ILE A 56 -6.92 32.57 12.76
C ILE A 56 -6.17 31.23 12.81
N MET A 57 -6.61 30.27 11.99
CA MET A 57 -5.94 28.98 11.92
C MET A 57 -4.52 29.11 11.37
N ASN A 58 -3.59 28.33 11.91
CA ASN A 58 -2.25 28.18 11.35
C ASN A 58 -2.09 26.79 10.72
N PRO A 59 -2.32 26.64 9.40
CA PRO A 59 -2.24 25.34 8.73
C PRO A 59 -0.83 24.76 8.73
N VAL A 60 0.20 25.61 8.84
CA VAL A 60 1.60 25.16 8.89
C VAL A 60 1.88 24.46 10.22
N ALA A 61 1.40 25.01 11.34
CA ALA A 61 1.58 24.39 12.65
C ALA A 61 0.89 23.01 12.76
N ALA A 62 -0.31 22.87 12.18
CA ALA A 62 -1.00 21.59 12.12
C ALA A 62 -0.23 20.55 11.28
N LEU A 63 0.46 20.98 10.22
CA LEU A 63 1.33 20.12 9.42
C LEU A 63 2.62 19.72 10.17
N GLU A 64 3.21 20.63 10.95
CA GLU A 64 4.33 20.33 11.84
C GLU A 64 3.94 19.31 12.93
N GLN A 65 2.68 19.36 13.40
CA GLN A 65 2.15 18.37 14.34
C GLN A 65 2.02 16.98 13.70
N TYR A 66 1.76 16.88 12.39
CA TYR A 66 1.79 15.63 11.63
C TYR A 66 3.22 15.10 11.44
N ALA A 67 4.16 15.99 11.12
CA ALA A 67 5.58 15.62 10.94
C ALA A 67 6.22 15.04 12.22
N THR A 68 5.54 15.15 13.36
CA THR A 68 6.00 14.71 14.67
C THR A 68 5.28 13.45 15.17
N LEU A 69 4.38 12.87 14.39
CA LEU A 69 3.72 11.59 14.67
C LEU A 69 4.67 10.41 14.43
N PRO A 70 4.34 9.21 14.97
CA PRO A 70 5.05 7.99 14.67
C PRO A 70 5.16 7.75 13.16
N GLN A 71 6.37 7.46 12.69
CA GLN A 71 6.66 7.16 11.29
C GLN A 71 7.09 5.69 11.18
N PRO A 72 6.15 4.76 10.89
CA PRO A 72 6.49 3.36 10.69
C PRO A 72 7.28 3.17 9.38
N ALA A 73 8.25 2.27 9.41
CA ALA A 73 9.04 1.84 8.28
C ALA A 73 9.36 0.35 8.40
N ILE A 74 9.60 -0.31 7.27
CA ILE A 74 10.02 -1.72 7.20
C ILE A 74 11.46 -1.71 6.66
N GLU A 75 12.41 -2.33 7.39
CA GLU A 75 13.85 -2.25 7.04
C GLU A 75 14.18 -2.92 5.71
N GLU A 76 13.48 -4.00 5.39
CA GLU A 76 13.67 -4.80 4.19
C GLU A 76 13.20 -4.07 2.91
N GLY A 77 12.54 -2.93 3.08
CA GLY A 77 12.15 -2.03 2.00
C GLY A 77 10.77 -2.33 1.43
N ALA A 78 10.55 -1.94 0.17
CA ALA A 78 9.21 -1.90 -0.43
C ALA A 78 8.75 -3.23 -1.03
N SER A 79 9.66 -4.15 -1.34
CA SER A 79 9.29 -5.43 -1.97
C SER A 79 10.30 -6.53 -1.78
N GLU A 80 9.83 -7.74 -1.54
CA GLU A 80 10.68 -8.92 -1.37
C GLU A 80 10.03 -10.17 -1.97
N SER A 81 10.83 -11.22 -2.17
CA SER A 81 10.38 -12.49 -2.73
C SER A 81 10.84 -13.65 -1.87
N THR A 82 9.92 -14.58 -1.58
CA THR A 82 10.19 -15.77 -0.76
C THR A 82 9.51 -17.00 -1.35
N SER A 83 9.87 -18.18 -0.84
CA SER A 83 9.20 -19.44 -1.20
C SER A 83 8.08 -19.81 -0.23
N VAL A 84 7.09 -20.55 -0.72
CA VAL A 84 6.03 -21.12 0.11
C VAL A 84 6.63 -21.86 1.31
N GLY A 85 6.13 -21.56 2.51
CA GLY A 85 6.54 -22.18 3.77
C GLY A 85 7.88 -21.70 4.33
N THR A 86 8.55 -20.73 3.70
CA THR A 86 9.81 -20.18 4.21
C THR A 86 9.52 -18.95 5.09
N PRO A 87 10.02 -18.90 6.33
CA PRO A 87 9.87 -17.73 7.18
C PRO A 87 10.69 -16.57 6.62
N LEU A 88 10.08 -15.40 6.46
CA LEU A 88 10.76 -14.16 6.08
C LEU A 88 10.95 -13.32 7.34
N SER A 89 12.18 -12.96 7.69
CA SER A 89 12.45 -12.02 8.77
C SER A 89 12.08 -10.61 8.32
N LEU A 90 11.20 -9.96 9.07
CA LEU A 90 10.85 -8.56 8.87
C LEU A 90 11.09 -7.80 10.16
N THR A 91 11.76 -6.65 10.04
CA THR A 91 12.00 -5.73 11.16
C THR A 91 11.24 -4.42 10.94
N GLY A 92 10.38 -4.10 11.90
CA GLY A 92 9.58 -2.88 11.90
C GLY A 92 10.28 -1.78 12.68
N LEU A 93 10.61 -0.69 11.99
CA LEU A 93 11.13 0.52 12.61
C LEU A 93 10.01 1.53 12.84
N CYS A 94 10.06 2.19 13.98
CA CYS A 94 9.14 3.27 14.28
C CYS A 94 9.97 4.52 14.58
N ASN A 95 10.10 5.39 13.59
CA ASN A 95 10.78 6.68 13.79
C ASN A 95 9.86 7.61 14.60
N GLN A 96 10.40 8.17 15.67
CA GLN A 96 9.68 8.99 16.64
C GLN A 96 10.34 10.36 16.74
N PRO A 97 9.89 11.37 15.96
CA PRO A 97 10.52 12.68 15.95
C PRO A 97 10.47 13.38 17.31
N ARG A 98 9.46 13.07 18.13
CA ARG A 98 9.34 13.55 19.52
C ARG A 98 10.15 12.75 20.54
N ASN A 99 10.93 11.76 20.09
CA ASN A 99 11.66 10.82 20.94
C ASN A 99 10.77 10.16 22.02
N LEU A 100 9.51 9.91 21.67
CA LEU A 100 8.57 9.22 22.53
C LEU A 100 8.80 7.71 22.47
N THR A 101 8.50 7.02 23.56
CA THR A 101 8.62 5.56 23.62
C THR A 101 7.52 4.91 22.80
N VAL A 102 7.88 3.94 21.97
CA VAL A 102 6.92 3.11 21.23
C VAL A 102 6.28 2.11 22.19
N THR A 103 4.95 2.12 22.26
CA THR A 103 4.16 1.26 23.17
C THR A 103 3.45 0.12 22.45
N GLY A 104 3.28 0.22 21.13
CA GLY A 104 2.57 -0.78 20.34
C GLY A 104 3.12 -0.96 18.94
N TYR A 105 3.02 -2.18 18.44
CA TYR A 105 3.32 -2.58 17.08
C TYR A 105 2.13 -3.35 16.51
N ALA A 106 1.83 -3.15 15.23
CA ALA A 106 0.74 -3.81 14.55
C ALA A 106 1.16 -4.21 13.13
N TRP A 107 1.22 -5.52 12.90
CA TRP A 107 1.49 -6.12 11.60
C TRP A 107 0.25 -6.79 11.04
N ASN A 108 0.08 -6.70 9.72
CA ASN A 108 -0.84 -7.52 8.94
C ASN A 108 -0.11 -8.01 7.69
N PHE A 109 -0.04 -9.33 7.51
CA PHE A 109 0.74 -9.93 6.42
C PHE A 109 -0.07 -10.19 5.14
N GLY A 110 -1.34 -9.77 5.09
CA GLY A 110 -2.24 -9.97 3.95
C GLY A 110 -2.73 -11.41 3.76
N ASN A 111 -2.27 -12.35 4.59
CA ASN A 111 -2.70 -13.75 4.61
C ASN A 111 -3.73 -14.04 5.73
N GLY A 112 -4.18 -13.00 6.44
CA GLY A 112 -5.06 -13.11 7.61
C GLY A 112 -4.32 -13.27 8.95
N SER A 113 -3.00 -13.44 8.93
CA SER A 113 -2.17 -13.42 10.15
C SER A 113 -1.74 -12.00 10.51
N THR A 114 -1.64 -11.76 11.81
CA THR A 114 -1.20 -10.48 12.41
C THR A 114 -0.17 -10.73 13.48
N ALA A 115 0.65 -9.72 13.78
CA ALA A 115 1.63 -9.78 14.87
C ALA A 115 1.73 -8.41 15.58
N ALA A 116 2.23 -8.42 16.81
CA ALA A 116 2.31 -7.22 17.66
C ALA A 116 3.72 -6.97 18.23
N THR A 117 4.75 -7.52 17.59
CA THR A 117 6.17 -7.35 17.94
C THR A 117 6.89 -6.53 16.88
N ALA A 118 8.02 -5.91 17.21
CA ALA A 118 8.83 -5.17 16.25
C ALA A 118 9.42 -6.09 15.17
N ASP A 119 10.04 -7.19 15.61
CA ASP A 119 10.57 -8.24 14.75
C ASP A 119 9.59 -9.40 14.61
N VAL A 120 9.42 -9.90 13.38
CA VAL A 120 8.49 -10.98 13.06
C VAL A 120 9.04 -11.89 11.98
N ASN A 121 8.60 -13.15 11.96
CA ASN A 121 9.00 -14.13 10.96
C ASN A 121 7.78 -14.80 10.28
N PRO A 122 6.95 -14.04 9.54
CA PRO A 122 5.79 -14.60 8.83
C PRO A 122 6.21 -15.64 7.78
N SER A 123 5.30 -16.58 7.52
CA SER A 123 5.40 -17.52 6.40
C SER A 123 4.06 -17.62 5.67
N TRP A 124 4.11 -17.97 4.38
CA TRP A 124 2.93 -18.08 3.53
C TRP A 124 2.78 -19.50 2.99
N ASN A 125 1.59 -20.07 3.13
CA ASN A 125 1.28 -21.44 2.71
C ASN A 125 0.81 -21.53 1.25
N GLN A 126 0.47 -20.40 0.62
CA GLN A 126 0.02 -20.35 -0.76
C GLN A 126 0.91 -19.41 -1.56
N PRO A 127 1.22 -19.74 -2.82
CA PRO A 127 1.90 -18.82 -3.72
C PRO A 127 0.95 -17.66 -4.06
N GLY A 128 1.49 -16.46 -4.17
CA GLY A 128 0.69 -15.25 -4.38
C GLY A 128 1.45 -13.97 -4.09
N ILE A 129 0.79 -12.84 -4.34
CA ILE A 129 1.29 -11.52 -3.98
C ILE A 129 0.55 -11.06 -2.75
N TYR A 130 1.29 -10.78 -1.68
CA TYR A 130 0.75 -10.32 -0.41
C TYR A 130 1.20 -8.88 -0.15
N THR A 131 0.29 -8.08 0.40
CA THR A 131 0.62 -6.73 0.88
C THR A 131 0.76 -6.81 2.39
N VAL A 132 1.98 -6.65 2.87
CA VAL A 132 2.29 -6.55 4.29
C VAL A 132 2.15 -5.10 4.70
N THR A 133 1.42 -4.84 5.79
CA THR A 133 1.27 -3.51 6.37
C THR A 133 1.77 -3.50 7.80
N PHE A 134 2.50 -2.47 8.17
CA PHE A 134 3.05 -2.26 9.50
C PHE A 134 2.66 -0.88 10.02
N ASN A 135 2.24 -0.82 11.28
CA ASN A 135 2.02 0.41 12.01
C ASN A 135 2.57 0.32 13.44
N CYS A 136 2.85 1.47 14.04
CA CYS A 136 3.31 1.58 15.41
C CYS A 136 2.58 2.69 16.18
N THR A 137 2.53 2.55 17.50
CA THR A 137 1.86 3.46 18.43
C THR A 137 2.84 3.94 19.50
N ASP A 138 2.79 5.23 19.86
CA ASP A 138 3.64 5.85 20.88
C ASP A 138 3.02 5.88 22.29
N SER A 139 3.77 6.41 23.25
CA SER A 139 3.35 6.55 24.65
C SER A 139 2.19 7.53 24.88
N GLN A 140 1.81 8.31 23.87
CA GLN A 140 0.61 9.16 23.90
C GLN A 140 -0.60 8.49 23.24
N ASN A 141 -0.49 7.19 22.91
CA ASN A 141 -1.50 6.44 22.16
C ASN A 141 -1.75 6.99 20.75
N LEU A 142 -0.82 7.75 20.19
CA LEU A 142 -0.89 8.20 18.81
C LEU A 142 -0.25 7.13 17.93
N SER A 143 -0.88 6.84 16.79
CA SER A 143 -0.37 5.85 15.83
C SER A 143 0.14 6.52 14.57
N GLY A 144 1.01 5.81 13.85
CA GLY A 144 1.45 6.24 12.54
C GLY A 144 0.27 6.36 11.58
N VAL A 145 0.27 7.44 10.83
CA VAL A 145 -0.89 7.81 10.02
C VAL A 145 -0.82 7.18 8.63
N THR A 146 0.38 7.14 8.06
CA THR A 146 0.71 6.33 6.90
C THR A 146 1.35 5.03 7.37
N PRO A 147 0.64 3.89 7.34
CA PRO A 147 1.26 2.60 7.64
C PRO A 147 2.33 2.30 6.59
N ALA A 148 3.42 1.67 7.01
CA ALA A 148 4.42 1.17 6.09
C ALA A 148 3.85 -0.03 5.33
N THR A 149 4.06 -0.06 4.02
CA THR A 149 3.56 -1.15 3.17
C THR A 149 4.69 -1.79 2.40
N MET A 150 4.67 -3.11 2.32
CA MET A 150 5.65 -3.91 1.59
C MET A 150 4.95 -4.98 0.77
N ARG A 151 5.41 -5.18 -0.47
CA ARG A 151 4.87 -6.22 -1.36
C ARG A 151 5.72 -7.48 -1.32
N VAL A 152 5.15 -8.57 -0.83
CA VAL A 152 5.83 -9.87 -0.77
C VAL A 152 5.32 -10.78 -1.88
N THR A 153 6.24 -11.27 -2.71
CA THR A 153 5.93 -12.23 -3.78
C THR A 153 6.33 -13.64 -3.33
N VAL A 154 5.34 -14.51 -3.15
CA VAL A 154 5.54 -15.89 -2.70
C VAL A 154 5.51 -16.83 -3.90
N THR A 155 6.63 -17.50 -4.14
CA THR A 155 6.78 -18.47 -5.23
C THR A 155 6.76 -19.90 -4.70
N GLN A 156 6.22 -20.85 -5.47
CA GLN A 156 6.29 -22.25 -5.09
C GLN A 156 7.63 -22.83 -5.57
N PRO A 157 8.44 -23.44 -4.67
CA PRO A 157 9.65 -24.12 -5.11
C PRO A 157 9.25 -25.36 -5.91
N GLY A 158 9.53 -25.37 -7.21
CA GLY A 158 9.51 -26.57 -8.04
C GLY A 158 8.14 -27.26 -8.17
N GLY A 159 7.12 -26.55 -8.63
CA GLY A 159 6.03 -27.18 -9.37
C GLY A 159 6.50 -27.44 -10.80
N SER A 160 7.24 -28.52 -11.04
CA SER A 160 7.31 -29.06 -12.40
C SER A 160 5.87 -29.21 -12.89
N SER A 161 5.53 -28.61 -14.02
CA SER A 161 4.49 -29.17 -14.88
C SER A 161 5.01 -30.50 -15.43
N SER A 162 5.20 -31.48 -14.56
CA SER A 162 5.36 -32.88 -14.90
C SER A 162 3.96 -33.49 -14.94
N GLY A 163 3.22 -33.10 -15.97
CA GLY A 163 2.04 -33.82 -16.41
C GLY A 163 2.47 -34.98 -17.29
N SER A 164 3.03 -36.04 -16.69
CA SER A 164 3.12 -37.34 -17.34
C SER A 164 1.74 -37.98 -17.29
N GLY A 165 1.05 -38.03 -18.43
CA GLY A 165 -0.22 -38.72 -18.59
C GLY A 165 -0.45 -39.07 -20.05
N GLY A 166 0.12 -40.18 -20.50
CA GLY A 166 -0.26 -40.78 -21.77
C GLY A 166 -1.75 -41.11 -21.75
N PHE A 167 -2.49 -40.52 -22.67
CA PHE A 167 -3.75 -41.05 -23.15
C PHE A 167 -3.68 -41.01 -24.67
N GLY A 168 -3.83 -42.19 -25.27
CA GLY A 168 -3.82 -42.38 -26.71
C GLY A 168 -4.83 -41.48 -27.39
N LEU A 169 -4.36 -40.76 -28.41
CA LEU A 169 -5.27 -40.25 -29.43
C LEU A 169 -5.89 -41.49 -30.10
N PRO A 170 -7.24 -41.64 -30.11
CA PRO A 170 -7.84 -42.72 -30.83
C PRO A 170 -7.56 -42.51 -32.32
N ASP A 171 -7.05 -43.57 -32.90
CA ASP A 171 -7.16 -43.92 -34.29
C ASP A 171 -8.55 -43.56 -34.84
N LEU A 172 -8.65 -42.47 -35.61
CA LEU A 172 -9.43 -42.44 -36.84
C LEU A 172 -9.10 -41.21 -37.70
N LEU A 173 -8.61 -41.51 -38.90
CA LEU A 173 -8.90 -40.78 -40.14
C LEU A 173 -8.11 -39.48 -40.44
N VAL A 174 -6.85 -39.62 -40.84
CA VAL A 174 -6.40 -38.95 -42.08
C VAL A 174 -5.62 -39.95 -42.93
N LEU A 175 -6.21 -40.25 -44.07
CA LEU A 175 -5.83 -41.21 -45.09
C LEU A 175 -4.37 -41.01 -45.55
N MET A 176 -3.55 -42.04 -45.38
CA MET A 176 -2.27 -42.20 -46.07
C MET A 176 -2.50 -42.23 -47.58
N LEU A 177 -1.82 -41.36 -48.33
CA LEU A 177 -1.56 -41.56 -49.76
C LEU A 177 -0.11 -41.18 -50.07
N ALA A 178 0.81 -42.03 -49.59
CA ALA A 178 2.14 -42.16 -50.16
C ALA A 178 2.08 -43.27 -51.22
N ALA A 179 1.83 -42.90 -52.47
CA ALA A 179 2.14 -43.74 -53.62
C ALA A 179 3.36 -43.15 -54.32
N GLY A 180 4.54 -43.70 -54.01
CA GLY A 180 5.72 -43.47 -54.81
C GLY A 180 5.53 -44.08 -56.20
N CYS A 181 5.86 -43.33 -57.25
CA CYS A 181 6.37 -43.93 -58.47
C CYS A 181 7.34 -42.97 -59.15
N ALA A 182 8.63 -43.24 -58.96
CA ALA A 182 9.67 -42.69 -59.82
C ALA A 182 9.50 -43.26 -61.24
N ARG A 183 9.31 -42.41 -62.26
CA ARG A 183 9.74 -42.76 -63.62
C ARG A 183 10.05 -41.55 -64.52
N ARG A 184 11.37 -41.37 -64.66
CA ARG A 184 12.15 -40.86 -65.81
C ARG A 184 11.40 -40.46 -67.11
N ARG A 185 11.75 -39.24 -67.54
CA ARG A 185 12.24 -38.83 -68.89
C ARG A 185 11.33 -38.98 -70.14
N ARG A 186 11.24 -37.83 -70.82
CA ARG A 186 11.28 -37.51 -72.28
C ARG A 186 9.96 -37.31 -73.04
N LYS A 187 9.83 -36.03 -73.46
CA LYS A 187 9.61 -35.50 -74.82
C LYS A 187 8.22 -35.57 -75.48
N ARG A 188 7.81 -34.35 -75.89
CA ARG A 188 7.27 -33.92 -77.20
C ARG A 188 5.79 -34.18 -77.52
N GLY A 189 5.17 -33.11 -78.07
CA GLY A 189 4.03 -33.13 -78.99
C GLY A 189 2.76 -32.55 -78.34
N ALA A 190 2.22 -31.38 -78.67
CA ALA A 190 1.74 -30.84 -79.96
C ALA A 190 0.25 -31.14 -80.22
N LEU A 191 -0.54 -30.06 -80.37
CA LEU A 191 -1.85 -29.91 -81.07
C LEU A 191 -3.04 -30.76 -80.54
N ALA A 192 -4.30 -30.30 -80.57
CA ALA A 192 -4.97 -29.28 -81.38
C ALA A 192 -5.99 -28.48 -80.56
#